data_AF-A0A4Y9YC54-F1
#
_entry.id   AF-A0A4Y9YC54-F1
#
_cell.length_a   1.000
_cell.length_b   1.000
_cell.length_c   1.000
_cell.angle_alpha   90.00
_cell.angle_beta   90.00
_cell.angle_gamma   90.00
#
_symmetry.space_group_name_H-M   'P 1'
#
loop_
_entity.id
_entity.type
_entity.pdbx_description
1 polymer ?
#
loop_
_entity_poly.entity_id
_entity_poly.type
_entity_poly.pdbx_seq_one_letter_code
_entity_poly.pdbx_strand_id
1 'polypeptide(L)'
;MVPGVQPCGYPSAVRAYSSLLGFEVAVKYPPDTLPEQRWLTSLPIPGSKRAVPSEVTCGLPYDPFKVDVWQFAQNFSNFRRTTPDFDDVLTHVAQAKITVRPTAVEVRAQLADFIDKIALTSPLIPPVHLHLAAGSMN
;
A
#
# COMPACT_ATOMS: atom_id res chain seq x y z
N MET A 1 -50.78 -8.70 -17.76
CA MET A 1 -49.56 -7.87 -17.84
C MET A 1 -49.05 -7.65 -16.42
N VAL A 2 -47.89 -8.18 -16.08
CA VAL A 2 -47.29 -8.06 -14.75
C VAL A 2 -46.34 -6.85 -14.75
N PRO A 3 -46.42 -5.91 -13.80
CA PRO A 3 -45.52 -4.76 -13.76
C PRO A 3 -44.09 -5.20 -13.49
N GLY A 4 -43.16 -4.55 -14.18
CA GLY A 4 -41.75 -4.89 -14.28
C GLY A 4 -41.03 -4.92 -12.94
N VAL A 5 -40.23 -5.98 -12.79
CA VAL A 5 -39.21 -6.15 -11.77
C VAL A 5 -38.24 -4.97 -11.85
N GLN A 6 -38.16 -4.20 -10.77
CA GLN A 6 -37.17 -3.15 -10.59
C GLN A 6 -35.78 -3.82 -10.46
N PRO A 7 -34.76 -3.43 -11.26
CA PRO A 7 -33.45 -4.05 -11.17
C PRO A 7 -32.83 -3.73 -9.80
N CYS A 8 -32.36 -4.78 -9.14
CA CYS A 8 -31.65 -4.73 -7.87
C CYS A 8 -30.49 -3.75 -8.01
N GLY A 9 -30.48 -2.68 -7.23
CA GLY A 9 -29.38 -1.72 -7.21
C GLY A 9 -28.06 -2.42 -6.95
N TYR A 10 -27.03 -2.09 -7.74
CA TYR A 10 -25.67 -2.53 -7.48
C TYR A 10 -25.26 -2.04 -6.07
N PRO A 11 -24.69 -2.92 -5.23
CA PRO A 11 -24.29 -2.50 -3.89
C PRO A 11 -23.21 -1.42 -3.99
N SER A 12 -23.40 -0.39 -3.18
CA SER A 12 -22.46 0.70 -2.90
C SER A 12 -21.02 0.19 -2.73
N ALA A 13 -20.08 0.99 -3.24
CA ALA A 13 -18.62 0.85 -3.13
C ALA A 13 -18.13 -0.21 -2.13
N VAL A 14 -17.53 -1.30 -2.65
CA VAL A 14 -16.85 -2.30 -1.84
C VAL A 14 -15.65 -1.65 -1.16
N ARG A 15 -15.73 -1.42 0.14
CA ARG A 15 -14.58 -0.97 0.94
C ARG A 15 -13.74 -2.17 1.35
N ALA A 16 -12.55 -2.31 0.77
CA ALA A 16 -11.59 -3.31 1.18
C ALA A 16 -10.92 -2.92 2.51
N TYR A 17 -10.76 -3.89 3.41
CA TYR A 17 -9.97 -3.75 4.64
C TYR A 17 -8.75 -4.68 4.55
N SER A 18 -7.57 -4.16 4.85
CA SER A 18 -6.32 -4.92 4.92
C SER A 18 -5.65 -4.71 6.27
N SER A 19 -5.17 -5.79 6.88
CA SER A 19 -4.46 -5.76 8.16
C SER A 19 -3.00 -6.19 7.95
N LEU A 20 -2.08 -5.58 8.70
CA LEU A 20 -0.71 -6.08 8.83
C LEU A 20 -0.70 -7.21 9.86
N LEU A 21 -0.10 -8.34 9.48
CA LEU A 21 0.03 -9.53 10.31
C LEU A 21 1.49 -10.01 10.25
N GLY A 22 1.85 -10.94 11.14
CA GLY A 22 3.17 -11.59 11.11
C GLY A 22 4.26 -10.82 11.86
N PHE A 23 3.97 -10.42 13.11
CA PHE A 23 4.90 -9.68 13.98
C PHE A 23 5.80 -10.60 14.82
N GLU A 24 5.89 -11.90 14.53
CA GLU A 24 6.67 -12.87 15.29
C GLU A 24 8.17 -12.52 15.40
N VAL A 25 8.68 -11.77 14.41
CA VAL A 25 10.08 -11.31 14.35
C VAL A 25 10.22 -9.79 14.42
N ALA A 26 9.15 -9.10 14.82
CA ALA A 26 9.18 -7.66 14.99
C ALA A 26 10.04 -7.28 16.19
N VAL A 27 10.93 -6.29 16.01
CA VAL A 27 11.76 -5.77 17.09
C VAL A 27 11.09 -4.56 17.71
N LYS A 28 10.89 -4.62 19.03
CA LYS A 28 10.39 -3.47 19.81
C LYS A 28 11.56 -2.69 20.37
N TYR A 29 11.68 -1.43 19.99
CA TYR A 29 12.60 -0.49 20.59
C TYR A 29 11.99 0.15 21.86
N PRO A 30 12.79 0.37 22.92
CA PRO A 30 12.40 1.24 24.01
C PRO A 30 11.97 2.64 23.52
N PRO A 31 11.06 3.33 24.23
CA PRO A 31 10.57 4.65 23.82
C PRO A 31 11.69 5.69 23.62
N ASP A 32 12.72 5.62 24.45
CA ASP A 32 13.83 6.58 24.47
C ASP A 32 14.96 6.23 23.49
N THR A 33 14.82 5.15 22.71
CA THR A 33 15.83 4.77 21.72
C THR A 33 15.82 5.74 20.55
N LEU A 34 16.95 6.40 20.32
CA LEU A 34 17.11 7.34 19.20
C LEU A 34 17.07 6.60 17.85
N PRO A 35 16.57 7.21 16.76
CA PRO A 35 16.51 6.58 15.45
C PRO A 35 17.85 5.98 14.98
N GLU A 36 18.95 6.69 15.21
CA GLU A 36 20.32 6.26 14.90
C GLU A 36 20.84 5.09 15.74
N GLN A 37 20.08 4.60 16.72
CA GLN A 37 20.42 3.43 17.53
C GLN A 37 19.59 2.21 17.15
N ARG A 38 18.65 2.34 16.21
CA ARG A 38 17.68 1.30 15.83
C ARG A 38 18.22 0.41 14.71
N TRP A 39 19.48 -0.04 14.85
CA TRP A 39 20.13 -0.93 13.90
C TRP A 39 19.99 -2.38 14.35
N LEU A 40 19.88 -3.29 13.39
CA LEU A 40 19.89 -4.74 13.62
C LEU A 40 21.12 -5.36 12.96
N THR A 41 21.62 -6.47 13.51
CA THR A 41 22.77 -7.21 12.97
C THR A 41 22.44 -8.66 12.64
N SER A 42 21.33 -9.20 13.16
CA SER A 42 20.93 -10.59 12.97
C SER A 42 19.94 -10.75 11.82
N LEU A 43 19.96 -11.93 11.21
CA LEU A 43 18.89 -12.37 10.32
C LEU A 43 17.58 -12.47 11.12
N PRO A 44 16.45 -11.96 10.59
CA PRO A 44 15.16 -12.01 11.30
C PRO A 44 14.72 -13.45 11.61
N ILE A 45 14.92 -14.38 10.67
CA ILE A 45 14.57 -15.80 10.81
C ILE A 45 15.70 -16.65 10.20
N PRO A 46 16.48 -17.38 11.02
CA PRO A 46 17.44 -18.34 10.52
C PRO A 46 16.76 -19.41 9.65
N GLY A 47 17.26 -19.64 8.42
CA GLY A 47 16.71 -20.64 7.50
C GLY A 47 15.42 -20.22 6.77
N SER A 48 15.01 -18.96 6.88
CA SER A 48 13.90 -18.42 6.08
C SER A 48 14.20 -18.51 4.59
N LYS A 49 13.20 -18.94 3.82
CA LYS A 49 13.21 -18.86 2.35
C LYS A 49 12.73 -17.51 1.83
N ARG A 50 12.30 -16.58 2.70
CA ARG A 50 11.89 -15.25 2.27
C ARG A 50 13.13 -14.51 1.76
N ALA A 51 12.94 -13.81 0.64
CA ALA A 51 13.99 -12.95 0.12
C ALA A 51 14.36 -11.90 1.17
N VAL A 52 15.66 -11.67 1.33
CA VAL A 52 16.22 -10.65 2.21
C VAL A 52 17.17 -9.80 1.38
N PRO A 53 17.25 -8.49 1.64
CA PRO A 53 18.17 -7.63 0.92
C PRO A 53 19.62 -7.91 1.38
N SER A 54 20.60 -7.57 0.56
CA SER A 54 22.00 -7.99 0.74
C SER A 54 22.65 -7.43 2.01
N GLU A 55 22.19 -6.27 2.48
CA GLU A 55 22.64 -5.68 3.75
C GLU A 55 22.28 -6.53 4.98
N VAL A 56 21.26 -7.38 4.89
CA VAL A 56 20.86 -8.27 6.00
C VAL A 56 21.71 -9.54 6.01
N THR A 57 22.20 -9.99 4.84
CA THR A 57 22.97 -11.24 4.73
C THR A 57 24.46 -11.07 4.97
N CYS A 58 24.98 -9.84 4.92
CA CYS A 58 26.41 -9.57 5.14
C CYS A 58 26.82 -9.52 6.63
N GLY A 59 25.86 -9.63 7.56
CA GLY A 59 26.11 -9.61 9.00
C GLY A 59 26.53 -8.24 9.56
N LEU A 60 26.44 -7.19 8.76
CA LEU A 60 26.67 -5.81 9.19
C LEU A 60 25.39 -5.21 9.77
N PRO A 61 25.50 -4.15 10.60
CA PRO A 61 24.34 -3.40 11.04
C PRO A 61 23.53 -2.87 9.86
N TYR A 62 22.22 -3.06 9.88
CA TYR A 62 21.28 -2.60 8.86
C TYR A 62 20.09 -1.87 9.49
N ASP A 63 19.48 -0.99 8.69
CA ASP A 63 18.28 -0.24 9.06
C ASP A 63 17.04 -1.13 8.82
N PRO A 64 16.34 -1.59 9.88
CA PRO A 64 15.19 -2.46 9.73
C PRO A 64 14.02 -1.78 9.02
N PHE A 65 13.85 -0.46 9.17
CA PHE A 65 12.77 0.27 8.53
C PHE A 65 12.94 0.29 7.02
N LYS A 66 14.19 0.37 6.55
CA LYS A 66 14.51 0.26 5.11
C LYS A 66 14.32 -1.17 4.61
N VAL A 67 14.55 -2.18 5.44
CA VAL A 67 14.28 -3.58 5.09
C VAL A 67 12.78 -3.82 4.94
N ASP A 68 11.94 -3.31 5.84
CA ASP A 68 10.49 -3.43 5.75
C ASP A 68 9.95 -2.81 4.44
N VAL A 69 10.48 -1.64 4.07
CA VAL A 69 10.16 -0.97 2.81
C VAL A 69 10.55 -1.83 1.61
N TRP A 70 11.74 -2.45 1.63
CA TRP A 70 12.15 -3.37 0.56
C TRP A 70 11.26 -4.61 0.49
N GLN A 71 10.95 -5.22 1.63
CA GLN A 71 10.06 -6.39 1.71
C GLN A 71 8.65 -6.08 1.21
N PHE A 72 8.16 -4.86 1.43
CA PHE A 72 6.92 -4.38 0.84
C PHE A 72 6.94 -4.54 -0.68
N ALA A 73 7.96 -4.04 -1.39
CA ALA A 73 8.03 -4.20 -2.84
C ALA A 73 8.13 -5.66 -3.28
N GLN A 74 8.86 -6.49 -2.56
CA GLN A 74 8.96 -7.92 -2.88
C GLN A 74 7.63 -8.65 -2.78
N ASN A 75 6.73 -8.26 -1.87
CA ASN A 75 5.39 -8.83 -1.79
C ASN A 75 4.55 -8.51 -3.04
N PHE A 76 4.89 -7.46 -3.78
CA PHE A 76 4.26 -7.10 -5.05
C PHE A 76 5.07 -7.52 -6.28
N SER A 77 6.17 -8.28 -6.15
CA SER A 77 7.03 -8.63 -7.29
C SER A 77 6.31 -9.40 -8.40
N ASN A 78 5.25 -10.14 -8.03
CA ASN A 78 4.42 -10.91 -8.96
C ASN A 78 3.17 -10.12 -9.42
N PHE A 79 2.93 -8.97 -8.81
CA PHE A 79 1.81 -8.09 -9.14
C PHE A 79 2.28 -7.11 -10.23
N ARG A 80 2.05 -7.46 -11.49
CA ARG A 80 2.24 -6.54 -12.61
C ARG A 80 0.95 -5.84 -12.93
N ARG A 81 0.92 -4.52 -12.79
CA ARG A 81 -0.12 -3.69 -13.41
C ARG A 81 0.38 -3.18 -14.76
N THR A 82 -0.55 -2.85 -15.65
CA THR A 82 -0.25 -2.19 -16.93
C THR A 82 0.00 -0.68 -16.77
N THR A 83 0.24 -0.19 -15.54
CA THR A 83 0.38 1.25 -15.25
C THR A 83 1.81 1.56 -14.82
N PRO A 84 2.61 2.23 -15.66
CA PRO A 84 4.03 2.51 -15.41
C PRO A 84 4.31 3.17 -14.06
N ASP A 85 3.48 4.14 -13.66
CA ASP A 85 3.64 4.90 -12.42
C ASP A 85 3.71 4.01 -11.16
N PHE A 86 3.00 2.89 -11.13
CA PHE A 86 3.02 1.97 -9.98
C PHE A 86 4.30 1.12 -9.99
N ASP A 87 4.69 0.63 -11.16
CA ASP A 87 5.91 -0.15 -11.32
C ASP A 87 7.16 0.70 -11.02
N ASP A 88 7.11 2.00 -11.32
CA ASP A 88 8.16 2.96 -10.97
C ASP A 88 8.31 3.11 -9.45
N VAL A 89 7.20 3.23 -8.72
CA VAL A 89 7.22 3.26 -7.24
C VAL A 89 7.82 1.96 -6.71
N LEU A 90 7.38 0.80 -7.18
CA LEU A 90 7.94 -0.48 -6.73
C LEU A 90 9.43 -0.62 -7.05
N THR A 91 9.86 -0.14 -8.22
CA THR A 91 11.28 -0.15 -8.64
C THR A 91 12.13 0.76 -7.74
N HIS A 92 11.61 1.92 -7.35
CA HIS A 92 12.27 2.84 -6.43
C HIS A 92 12.37 2.24 -5.01
N VAL A 93 11.34 1.51 -4.58
CA VAL A 93 11.30 0.83 -3.29
C VAL A 93 12.25 -0.37 -3.23
N ALA A 94 12.39 -1.11 -4.33
CA ALA A 94 13.23 -2.30 -4.44
C ALA A 94 14.73 -2.00 -4.61
N GLN A 95 15.16 -0.74 -4.53
CA GLN A 95 16.55 -0.34 -4.71
C GLN A 95 17.50 -1.07 -3.73
N ALA A 96 18.58 -1.62 -4.27
CA ALA A 96 19.61 -2.32 -3.50
C ALA A 96 20.39 -1.35 -2.58
N LYS A 97 20.56 -0.10 -3.00
CA LYS A 97 21.28 0.91 -2.22
C LYS A 97 20.35 1.52 -1.16
N ILE A 98 20.67 1.30 0.12
CA ILE A 98 19.86 1.72 1.28
C ILE A 98 19.60 3.23 1.28
N THR A 99 20.62 4.03 0.95
CA THR A 99 20.56 5.50 1.04
C THR A 99 19.63 6.16 0.02
N VAL A 100 19.30 5.46 -1.07
CA VAL A 100 18.33 5.95 -2.06
C VAL A 100 16.96 5.31 -1.90
N ARG A 101 16.84 4.24 -1.11
CA ARG A 101 15.55 3.61 -0.84
C ARG A 101 14.68 4.63 -0.08
N PRO A 102 13.40 4.81 -0.44
CA PRO A 102 12.53 5.73 0.28
C PRO A 102 12.21 5.24 1.70
N THR A 103 11.64 6.11 2.51
CA THR A 103 11.00 5.79 3.79
C THR A 103 9.56 5.30 3.57
N ALA A 104 9.00 4.58 4.55
CA ALA A 104 7.60 4.13 4.47
C ALA A 104 6.61 5.30 4.30
N VAL A 105 6.91 6.47 4.86
CA VAL A 105 6.07 7.67 4.72
C VAL A 105 6.08 8.18 3.28
N GLU A 106 7.27 8.25 2.66
CA GLU A 106 7.41 8.68 1.26
C GLU A 106 6.73 7.69 0.31
N VAL A 107 6.88 6.38 0.54
CA VAL A 107 6.20 5.34 -0.26
C VAL A 107 4.69 5.49 -0.14
N ARG A 108 4.17 5.67 1.08
CA ARG A 108 2.74 5.88 1.30
C ARG A 108 2.23 7.12 0.56
N ALA A 109 2.98 8.23 0.58
CA ALA A 109 2.60 9.45 -0.12
C ALA A 109 2.56 9.21 -1.65
N GLN A 110 3.59 8.59 -2.22
CA GLN A 110 3.64 8.26 -3.66
C GLN A 110 2.47 7.35 -4.08
N LEU A 111 2.13 6.35 -3.26
CA LEU A 111 1.00 5.46 -3.52
C LEU A 111 -0.35 6.18 -3.40
N ALA A 112 -0.49 7.12 -2.44
CA ALA A 112 -1.70 7.93 -2.31
C ALA A 112 -1.90 8.81 -3.54
N ASP A 113 -0.84 9.53 -3.98
CA ASP A 113 -0.88 10.37 -5.18
C ASP A 113 -1.25 9.55 -6.43
N PHE A 114 -0.73 8.33 -6.54
CA PHE A 114 -1.09 7.41 -7.61
C PHE A 114 -2.57 6.97 -7.57
N ILE A 115 -3.07 6.62 -6.38
CA ILE A 115 -4.48 6.23 -6.21
C ILE A 115 -5.41 7.39 -6.55
N ASP A 116 -5.07 8.61 -6.13
CA ASP A 116 -5.88 9.80 -6.42
C ASP A 116 -5.96 10.07 -7.94
N LYS A 117 -4.87 9.86 -8.68
CA LYS A 117 -4.87 9.94 -10.16
C LYS A 117 -5.78 8.89 -10.82
N ILE A 118 -5.79 7.66 -10.31
CA ILE A 118 -6.71 6.61 -10.80
C ILE A 118 -8.16 6.97 -10.46
N ALA A 119 -8.43 7.44 -9.24
CA ALA A 119 -9.78 7.78 -8.81
C ALA A 119 -10.40 8.90 -9.68
N LEU A 120 -9.59 9.87 -10.12
CA LEU A 120 -10.00 10.95 -11.01
C LEU A 120 -10.31 10.49 -12.45
N THR A 121 -9.87 9.30 -12.88
CA THR A 121 -10.06 8.79 -14.25
C THR A 121 -11.17 7.75 -14.37
N SER A 122 -11.88 7.45 -13.28
CA SER A 122 -13.00 6.50 -13.25
C SER A 122 -14.35 7.23 -13.21
N PRO A 123 -15.16 7.22 -14.29
CA PRO A 123 -16.49 7.82 -14.27
C PRO A 123 -17.47 6.85 -13.63
N LEU A 124 -17.58 6.84 -12.30
CA LEU A 124 -18.48 5.94 -11.59
C LEU A 124 -19.60 6.62 -10.80
N ILE A 125 -19.90 7.89 -11.11
CA ILE A 125 -21.16 8.53 -10.67
C ILE A 125 -21.67 9.45 -11.78
N PRO A 126 -22.78 9.12 -12.49
CA PRO A 126 -23.47 10.09 -13.32
C PRO A 126 -24.06 11.20 -12.44
N PRO A 127 -24.02 12.49 -12.86
CA PRO A 127 -24.59 13.57 -12.07
C PRO A 127 -26.09 13.33 -11.88
N VAL A 128 -26.51 13.23 -10.62
CA VAL A 128 -27.94 13.15 -10.28
C VAL A 128 -28.53 14.53 -10.53
N HIS A 129 -29.29 14.68 -11.62
CA HIS A 129 -30.15 15.85 -11.80
C HIS A 129 -31.26 15.78 -10.74
N LEU A 130 -31.11 16.56 -9.67
CA LEU A 130 -32.20 16.81 -8.73
C LEU A 130 -33.26 17.64 -9.44
N HIS A 131 -34.30 16.99 -9.94
CA HIS A 131 -35.51 17.68 -10.36
C HIS A 131 -36.23 18.14 -9.08
N LEU A 132 -36.07 19.41 -8.72
CA LEU A 132 -36.91 20.07 -7.72
C LEU A 132 -38.34 20.06 -8.27
N ALA A 133 -39.12 19.06 -7.89
CA ALA A 133 -40.56 19.07 -8.11
C ALA A 133 -41.13 20.23 -7.26
N ALA A 134 -41.44 21.34 -7.92
CA ALA A 134 -42.28 22.37 -7.35
C ALA A 134 -43.63 21.71 -7.02
N GLY A 135 -43.96 21.63 -5.73
CA GLY A 135 -45.26 21.15 -5.27
C GLY A 135 -46.36 22.04 -5.84
N SER A 136 -47.20 21.47 -6.70
CA SER A 136 -48.49 22.06 -7.05
C SER A 136 -49.51 21.57 -6.03
N MET A 137 -49.87 22.44 -5.09
CA MET A 137 -51.08 22.26 -4.28
C MET A 137 -52.29 22.41 -5.19
N ASN A 138 -53.16 21.40 -5.21
CA ASN A 138 -54.59 21.53 -5.47
C ASN A 138 -55.32 20.69 -4.41
#